data_AF-A0A270PBM5-F1
#
_entry.id   AF-A0A270PBM5-F1
#
_cell.length_a   1.000
_cell.length_b   1.000
_cell.length_c   1.000
_cell.angle_alpha   90.00
_cell.angle_beta   90.00
_cell.angle_gamma   90.00
#
_symmetry.space_group_name_H-M   'P 1'
#
loop_
_entity.id
_entity.type
_entity.pdbx_description
1 polymer ?
#
loop_
_entity_poly.entity_id
_entity_poly.type
_entity_poly.pdbx_seq_one_letter_code
_entity_poly.pdbx_strand_id
1 'polypeptide(L)'
;MDTSSTKEITDSALDQALLLADLTEAAAPDHAVRLLLKEVLQGLTDRGWPHAQIQSGPRVVSAEENYGLLGYDPSEVTLGSAHTRWVDEFSLLRTQTTSQIPAALQRAAKVRQAGETILLAAPGITFRRDSRDRWHCAEPHQMDIWVLGDPELATHDHLLRLVGDILKSAVPDKSWIYSDSPHHYTEGGIEVNVLNDGAAVEVLECGRIARSLLERLKIDPVLHGGLALGMGLDRLTMLRKGIPDIRLLRDQNERVQAQMHDLNPWTAVSRLPSIARDISLAIAPGLSEEVLTERMLLAAGDCSDWIEEMEIKGRWQCSELPVQAIERLGLLPGQENVLLRVVLRDCSRSITTAEANALYARIQAALHEGAPGAGYRMDQPDA
;
A
#
# COMPACT_ATOMS: atom_id res chain seq x y z
N MET A 1 -29.26 3.42 -13.76
CA MET A 1 -28.74 2.62 -12.64
C MET A 1 -27.71 1.70 -13.25
N ASP A 2 -26.50 2.23 -13.44
CA ASP A 2 -25.39 1.44 -13.95
C ASP A 2 -24.76 0.82 -12.72
N THR A 3 -25.03 -0.47 -12.51
CA THR A 3 -24.32 -1.27 -11.51
C THR A 3 -22.86 -1.21 -11.92
N SER A 4 -22.04 -0.49 -11.16
CA SER A 4 -20.59 -0.40 -11.35
C SER A 4 -20.05 -1.79 -11.59
N SER A 5 -19.81 -2.15 -12.85
CA SER A 5 -19.21 -3.42 -13.21
C SER A 5 -17.80 -3.41 -12.62
N THR A 6 -17.57 -4.24 -11.63
CA THR A 6 -16.25 -4.45 -11.08
C THR A 6 -15.31 -4.82 -12.22
N LYS A 7 -14.33 -3.96 -12.50
CA LYS A 7 -13.34 -4.21 -13.53
C LYS A 7 -12.27 -5.16 -12.99
N GLU A 8 -12.28 -6.38 -13.51
CA GLU A 8 -11.34 -7.44 -13.20
C GLU A 8 -9.95 -7.14 -13.79
N ILE A 9 -8.90 -7.64 -13.13
CA ILE A 9 -7.55 -7.65 -13.65
C ILE A 9 -7.37 -8.77 -14.67
N THR A 10 -6.42 -8.62 -15.59
CA THR A 10 -6.09 -9.67 -16.56
C THR A 10 -5.33 -10.83 -15.91
N ASP A 11 -5.42 -12.05 -16.45
CA ASP A 11 -4.64 -13.22 -16.00
C ASP A 11 -3.15 -12.93 -15.85
N SER A 12 -2.54 -12.24 -16.83
CA SER A 12 -1.12 -11.88 -16.77
C SER A 12 -0.77 -10.96 -15.59
N ALA A 13 -1.68 -10.07 -15.19
CA ALA A 13 -1.47 -9.17 -14.05
C ALA A 13 -1.66 -9.92 -12.73
N LEU A 14 -2.59 -10.88 -12.68
CA LEU A 14 -2.74 -11.79 -11.56
C LEU A 14 -1.48 -12.64 -11.36
N ASP A 15 -0.98 -13.27 -12.43
CA ASP A 15 0.24 -14.09 -12.38
C ASP A 15 1.45 -13.29 -11.86
N GLN A 16 1.63 -12.07 -12.36
CA GLN A 16 2.69 -11.17 -11.87
C GLN A 16 2.55 -10.87 -10.37
N ALA A 17 1.34 -10.54 -9.91
CA ALA A 17 1.08 -10.28 -8.49
C ALA A 17 1.34 -11.51 -7.60
N LEU A 18 1.04 -12.71 -8.09
CA LEU A 18 1.27 -13.95 -7.36
C LEU A 18 2.75 -14.35 -7.31
N LEU A 19 3.55 -13.96 -8.31
CA LEU A 19 5.00 -14.22 -8.36
C LEU A 19 5.85 -13.27 -7.53
N LEU A 20 5.31 -12.10 -7.13
CA LEU A 20 6.06 -11.14 -6.32
C LEU A 20 6.52 -11.75 -4.99
N ALA A 21 7.79 -11.55 -4.61
CA ALA A 21 8.30 -12.01 -3.33
C ALA A 21 7.61 -11.27 -2.16
N ASP A 22 7.14 -12.02 -1.17
CA ASP A 22 6.68 -11.44 0.10
C ASP A 22 7.87 -11.30 1.05
N LEU A 23 8.30 -10.06 1.29
CA LEU A 23 9.49 -9.75 2.08
C LEU A 23 9.30 -10.03 3.59
N THR A 24 8.09 -10.43 4.00
CA THR A 24 7.81 -10.90 5.37
C THR A 24 8.05 -12.40 5.53
N GLU A 25 8.16 -13.17 4.43
CA GLU A 25 8.39 -14.61 4.44
C GLU A 25 9.86 -14.96 4.70
N ALA A 26 10.10 -16.20 5.18
CA ALA A 26 11.44 -16.67 5.52
C ALA A 26 12.35 -16.74 4.29
N ALA A 27 13.56 -16.17 4.41
CA ALA A 27 14.60 -16.24 3.40
C ALA A 27 15.96 -16.52 4.04
N ALA A 28 16.97 -16.81 3.22
CA ALA A 28 18.33 -17.04 3.67
C ALA A 28 19.32 -16.23 2.81
N PRO A 29 19.81 -15.07 3.29
CA PRO A 29 19.44 -14.38 4.54
C PRO A 29 18.04 -13.73 4.51
N ASP A 30 17.48 -13.44 5.70
CA ASP A 30 16.20 -12.74 5.83
C ASP A 30 16.30 -11.29 5.32
N HIS A 31 15.19 -10.77 4.78
CA HIS A 31 15.08 -9.37 4.38
C HIS A 31 14.83 -8.44 5.59
N ALA A 32 15.24 -7.17 5.49
CA ALA A 32 15.10 -6.16 6.54
C ALA A 32 13.66 -5.99 7.04
N VAL A 33 12.68 -6.08 6.13
CA VAL A 33 11.24 -6.08 6.44
C VAL A 33 10.88 -7.21 7.42
N ARG A 34 11.36 -8.42 7.16
CA ARG A 34 11.16 -9.57 8.05
C ARG A 34 11.94 -9.46 9.35
N LEU A 35 13.16 -8.90 9.33
CA LEU A 35 13.93 -8.64 10.54
C LEU A 35 13.18 -7.67 11.46
N LEU A 36 12.63 -6.59 10.92
CA LEU A 36 11.82 -5.63 11.67
C LEU A 36 10.59 -6.32 12.29
N LEU A 37 9.87 -7.11 11.50
CA LEU A 37 8.76 -7.92 11.98
C LEU A 37 9.17 -8.79 13.18
N LYS A 38 10.30 -9.48 13.09
CA LYS A 38 10.81 -10.33 14.18
C LYS A 38 11.15 -9.52 15.43
N GLU A 39 11.81 -8.36 15.26
CA GLU A 39 12.13 -7.46 16.37
C GLU A 39 10.86 -6.95 17.07
N VAL A 40 9.81 -6.62 16.33
CA VAL A 40 8.53 -6.17 16.91
C VAL A 40 7.86 -7.30 17.71
N LEU A 41 7.73 -8.49 17.14
CA LEU A 41 7.08 -9.62 17.82
C LEU A 41 7.86 -10.08 19.06
N GLN A 42 9.19 -10.12 18.97
CA GLN A 42 10.05 -10.42 20.11
C GLN A 42 9.95 -9.30 21.17
N GLY A 43 10.01 -8.03 20.74
CA GLY A 43 9.91 -6.89 21.64
C GLY A 43 8.58 -6.83 22.40
N LEU A 44 7.47 -7.24 21.78
CA LEU A 44 6.18 -7.40 22.45
C LEU A 44 6.22 -8.52 23.50
N THR A 45 6.78 -9.67 23.14
CA THR A 45 6.97 -10.80 24.07
C THR A 45 7.78 -10.37 25.30
N ASP A 46 8.91 -9.68 25.08
CA ASP A 46 9.80 -9.22 26.14
C ASP A 46 9.13 -8.21 27.08
N ARG A 47 8.06 -7.55 26.62
CA ARG A 47 7.26 -6.58 27.38
C ARG A 47 6.00 -7.21 27.99
N GLY A 48 5.91 -8.53 27.97
CA GLY A 48 4.86 -9.30 28.64
C GLY A 48 3.58 -9.47 27.83
N TRP A 49 3.59 -9.17 26.53
CA TRP A 49 2.51 -9.59 25.64
C TRP A 49 2.64 -11.09 25.33
N PRO A 50 1.53 -11.81 25.04
CA PRO A 50 1.58 -13.21 24.66
C PRO A 50 2.45 -13.43 23.42
N HIS A 51 3.05 -14.62 23.31
CA HIS A 51 3.69 -15.04 22.07
C HIS A 51 2.68 -15.00 20.92
N ALA A 52 3.07 -14.36 19.82
CA ALA A 52 2.21 -14.16 18.67
C ALA A 52 1.88 -15.47 17.97
N GLN A 53 0.60 -15.72 17.75
CA GLN A 53 0.12 -16.76 16.84
C GLN A 53 0.11 -16.19 15.42
N ILE A 54 1.10 -16.57 14.62
CA ILE A 54 1.23 -16.12 13.23
C ILE A 54 0.06 -16.67 12.40
N GLN A 55 -0.65 -15.77 11.72
CA GLN A 55 -1.70 -16.07 10.76
C GLN A 55 -1.15 -15.82 9.36
N SER A 56 -1.23 -16.83 8.52
CA SER A 56 -0.92 -16.76 7.09
C SER A 56 -2.16 -17.19 6.31
N GLY A 57 -2.28 -16.71 5.09
CA GLY A 57 -3.34 -17.16 4.19
C GLY A 57 -3.08 -16.73 2.75
N PRO A 58 -4.01 -17.05 1.84
CA PRO A 58 -3.82 -16.82 0.42
C PRO A 58 -3.72 -15.32 0.09
N ARG A 59 -3.16 -15.02 -1.08
CA ARG A 59 -3.12 -13.66 -1.66
C ARG A 59 -4.45 -13.29 -2.31
N VAL A 60 -5.14 -14.28 -2.89
CA VAL A 60 -6.52 -14.13 -3.39
C VAL A 60 -7.47 -14.53 -2.27
N VAL A 61 -8.38 -13.64 -1.92
CA VAL A 61 -9.39 -13.82 -0.87
C VAL A 61 -10.75 -13.40 -1.40
N SER A 62 -11.82 -13.88 -0.76
CA SER A 62 -13.17 -13.38 -1.09
C SER A 62 -13.35 -11.93 -0.62
N ALA A 63 -14.23 -11.20 -1.29
CA ALA A 63 -14.66 -9.86 -0.87
C ALA A 63 -15.29 -9.89 0.53
N GLU A 64 -15.97 -10.98 0.88
CA GLU A 64 -16.50 -11.21 2.23
C GLU A 64 -15.38 -11.27 3.27
N GLU A 65 -14.29 -12.00 3.02
CA GLU A 65 -13.16 -12.09 3.95
C GLU A 65 -12.38 -10.77 4.06
N ASN A 66 -12.16 -10.07 2.95
CA ASN A 66 -11.37 -8.84 2.94
C ASN A 66 -12.13 -7.62 3.47
N TYR A 67 -13.46 -7.59 3.30
CA TYR A 67 -14.30 -6.41 3.57
C TYR A 67 -15.59 -6.76 4.33
N GLY A 68 -16.40 -7.70 3.84
CA GLY A 68 -17.75 -7.95 4.41
C GLY A 68 -17.76 -8.33 5.89
N LEU A 69 -16.87 -9.24 6.30
CA LEU A 69 -16.68 -9.65 7.70
C LEU A 69 -16.14 -8.51 8.58
N LEU A 70 -15.53 -7.50 7.99
CA LEU A 70 -14.99 -6.33 8.68
C LEU A 70 -15.98 -5.15 8.70
N GLY A 71 -17.18 -5.34 8.14
CA GLY A 71 -18.29 -4.41 8.25
C GLY A 71 -18.33 -3.30 7.19
N TYR A 72 -17.51 -3.41 6.15
CA TYR A 72 -17.57 -2.52 4.99
C TYR A 72 -18.87 -2.72 4.21
N ASP A 73 -19.45 -1.64 3.71
CA ASP A 73 -20.58 -1.68 2.80
C ASP A 73 -20.11 -1.99 1.36
N PRO A 74 -20.78 -2.88 0.61
CA PRO A 74 -20.43 -3.20 -0.77
C PRO A 74 -20.37 -1.99 -1.72
N SER A 75 -21.04 -0.88 -1.38
CA SER A 75 -21.05 0.36 -2.17
C SER A 75 -19.92 1.33 -1.83
N GLU A 76 -19.07 1.04 -0.84
CA GLU A 76 -17.95 1.89 -0.47
C GLU A 76 -16.92 2.02 -1.60
N VAL A 77 -16.35 3.22 -1.73
CA VAL A 77 -15.38 3.56 -2.78
C VAL A 77 -14.16 2.65 -2.74
N THR A 78 -13.69 2.26 -1.54
CA THR A 78 -12.56 1.34 -1.34
C THR A 78 -12.74 0.00 -2.04
N LEU A 79 -13.97 -0.50 -2.18
CA LEU A 79 -14.27 -1.74 -2.90
C LEU A 79 -14.32 -1.51 -4.41
N GLY A 80 -14.45 -0.25 -4.86
CA GLY A 80 -14.43 0.11 -6.27
C GLY A 80 -13.11 -0.28 -6.95
N SER A 81 -13.20 -0.60 -8.24
CA SER A 81 -12.04 -1.01 -9.04
C SER A 81 -10.99 0.10 -9.17
N ALA A 82 -11.23 1.34 -8.75
CA ALA A 82 -10.20 2.36 -8.68
C ALA A 82 -9.14 2.06 -7.61
N HIS A 83 -9.50 1.30 -6.55
CA HIS A 83 -8.64 1.01 -5.39
C HIS A 83 -8.33 -0.48 -5.24
N THR A 84 -9.27 -1.35 -5.61
CA THR A 84 -9.16 -2.80 -5.43
C THR A 84 -8.86 -3.52 -6.75
N ARG A 85 -7.94 -4.49 -6.69
CA ARG A 85 -7.60 -5.39 -7.81
C ARG A 85 -8.45 -6.66 -7.73
N TRP A 86 -9.58 -6.64 -8.43
CA TRP A 86 -10.52 -7.75 -8.49
C TRP A 86 -10.07 -8.84 -9.45
N VAL A 87 -10.19 -10.10 -9.02
CA VAL A 87 -9.88 -11.30 -9.81
C VAL A 87 -11.11 -11.79 -10.54
N ASP A 88 -12.25 -11.79 -9.86
CA ASP A 88 -13.57 -12.11 -10.39
C ASP A 88 -14.65 -11.31 -9.62
N GLU A 89 -15.93 -11.59 -9.85
CA GLU A 89 -17.07 -10.93 -9.17
C GLU A 89 -17.02 -11.01 -7.63
N PHE A 90 -16.38 -12.05 -7.06
CA PHE A 90 -16.40 -12.35 -5.63
C PHE A 90 -15.01 -12.36 -4.98
N SER A 91 -13.95 -12.39 -5.76
CA SER A 91 -12.58 -12.59 -5.30
C SER A 91 -11.66 -11.46 -5.72
N LEU A 92 -10.69 -11.14 -4.87
CA LEU A 92 -9.75 -10.04 -5.07
C LEU A 92 -8.36 -10.40 -4.54
N LEU A 93 -7.33 -9.70 -5.01
CA LEU A 93 -6.05 -9.70 -4.32
C LEU A 93 -6.19 -8.92 -3.01
N ARG A 94 -5.89 -9.54 -1.87
CA ARG A 94 -6.12 -8.98 -0.53
C ARG A 94 -5.55 -7.56 -0.42
N THR A 95 -6.37 -6.62 0.01
CA THR A 95 -5.95 -5.21 0.14
C THR A 95 -5.38 -4.92 1.52
N GLN A 96 -5.61 -5.80 2.49
CA GLN A 96 -5.15 -5.65 3.87
C GLN A 96 -4.88 -7.02 4.50
N THR A 97 -3.88 -7.10 5.38
CA THR A 97 -3.63 -8.33 6.15
C THR A 97 -4.74 -8.64 7.14
N THR A 98 -5.55 -7.65 7.50
CA THR A 98 -6.75 -7.78 8.34
C THR A 98 -7.74 -8.80 7.78
N SER A 99 -7.72 -9.10 6.48
CA SER A 99 -8.56 -10.15 5.87
C SER A 99 -8.37 -11.53 6.52
N GLN A 100 -7.22 -11.79 7.14
CA GLN A 100 -6.92 -13.06 7.81
C GLN A 100 -7.41 -13.12 9.26
N ILE A 101 -7.77 -11.97 9.84
CA ILE A 101 -8.07 -11.83 11.25
C ILE A 101 -9.44 -12.42 11.64
N PRO A 102 -10.55 -12.21 10.89
CA PRO A 102 -11.87 -12.72 11.28
C PRO A 102 -11.89 -14.22 11.63
N ALA A 103 -11.34 -15.06 10.75
CA ALA A 103 -11.27 -16.50 10.98
C ALA A 103 -10.34 -16.85 12.16
N ALA A 104 -9.25 -16.10 12.34
CA ALA A 104 -8.32 -16.29 13.46
C ALA A 104 -8.95 -15.91 14.81
N LEU A 105 -9.69 -14.80 14.86
CA LEU A 105 -10.46 -14.38 16.04
C LEU A 105 -11.50 -15.42 16.44
N GLN A 106 -12.25 -15.96 15.46
CA GLN A 106 -13.23 -17.01 15.74
C GLN A 106 -12.59 -18.29 16.29
N ARG A 107 -11.40 -18.67 15.81
CA ARG A 107 -10.64 -19.80 16.36
C ARG A 107 -10.14 -19.50 17.76
N ALA A 108 -9.56 -18.32 17.98
CA ALA A 108 -9.03 -17.89 19.29
C ALA A 108 -10.14 -17.83 20.35
N ALA A 109 -11.28 -17.21 20.03
CA ALA A 109 -12.41 -17.07 20.96
C ALA A 109 -13.03 -18.42 21.40
N LYS A 110 -12.91 -19.47 20.58
CA LYS A 110 -13.40 -20.82 20.94
C LYS A 110 -12.55 -21.52 22.00
N VAL A 111 -11.27 -21.19 22.08
CA VAL A 111 -10.29 -21.88 22.94
C VAL A 111 -9.82 -21.02 24.11
N ARG A 112 -9.95 -19.69 24.00
CA ARG A 112 -9.55 -18.74 25.03
C ARG A 112 -10.32 -18.98 26.33
N GLN A 113 -9.61 -18.96 27.44
CA GLN A 113 -10.20 -18.99 28.78
C GLN A 113 -10.32 -17.57 29.37
N ALA A 114 -11.22 -17.37 30.33
CA ALA A 114 -11.34 -16.09 31.04
C ALA A 114 -10.00 -15.72 31.72
N GLY A 115 -9.58 -14.46 31.63
CA GLY A 115 -8.27 -13.99 32.10
C GLY A 115 -7.10 -14.26 31.13
N GLU A 116 -7.29 -15.06 30.08
CA GLU A 116 -6.25 -15.33 29.09
C GLU A 116 -6.22 -14.27 27.99
N THR A 117 -5.03 -13.90 27.53
CA THR A 117 -4.86 -13.03 26.36
C THR A 117 -4.21 -13.81 25.23
N ILE A 118 -4.75 -13.69 24.01
CA ILE A 118 -4.20 -14.28 22.79
C ILE A 118 -3.77 -13.14 21.86
N LEU A 119 -2.52 -13.19 21.40
CA LEU A 119 -2.01 -12.28 20.37
C LEU A 119 -2.02 -12.99 19.02
N LEU A 120 -2.73 -12.41 18.05
CA LEU A 120 -2.74 -12.82 16.65
C LEU A 120 -1.87 -11.84 15.87
N ALA A 121 -0.99 -12.36 15.01
CA ALA A 121 -0.19 -11.54 14.11
C ALA A 121 -0.37 -12.02 12.66
N ALA A 122 -0.81 -11.15 11.75
CA ALA A 122 -0.97 -11.49 10.34
C ALA A 122 -0.05 -10.61 9.48
N PRO A 123 1.21 -11.02 9.25
CA PRO A 123 2.09 -10.34 8.32
C PRO A 123 1.89 -10.79 6.88
N GLY A 124 2.15 -9.91 5.93
CA GLY A 124 2.23 -10.28 4.53
C GLY A 124 2.14 -9.11 3.55
N ILE A 125 2.42 -9.42 2.30
CA ILE A 125 2.20 -8.53 1.16
C ILE A 125 0.70 -8.33 0.90
N THR A 126 0.29 -7.12 0.55
CA THR A 126 -1.07 -6.77 0.13
C THR A 126 -1.03 -6.09 -1.23
N PHE A 127 -2.18 -5.91 -1.85
CA PHE A 127 -2.27 -5.41 -3.23
C PHE A 127 -3.36 -4.34 -3.31
N ARG A 128 -2.98 -3.14 -3.76
CA ARG A 128 -3.89 -2.01 -3.95
C ARG A 128 -3.58 -1.34 -5.29
N ARG A 129 -4.56 -0.65 -5.83
CA ARG A 129 -4.27 0.43 -6.79
C ARG A 129 -3.95 1.66 -5.95
N ASP A 130 -2.74 2.16 -6.14
CA ASP A 130 -2.21 3.26 -5.34
C ASP A 130 -1.42 4.21 -6.25
N SER A 131 -1.22 5.41 -5.75
CA SER A 131 -0.26 6.37 -6.27
C SER A 131 1.18 5.83 -6.19
N ARG A 132 2.08 6.43 -6.96
CA ARG A 132 3.51 6.08 -6.95
C ARG A 132 4.30 7.28 -6.49
N ASP A 133 4.82 7.20 -5.27
CA ASP A 133 5.76 8.16 -4.71
C ASP A 133 6.80 7.43 -3.84
N ARG A 134 7.59 8.19 -3.07
CA ARG A 134 8.65 7.63 -2.22
C ARG A 134 8.15 6.71 -1.10
N TRP A 135 6.89 6.84 -0.66
CA TRP A 135 6.27 6.11 0.44
C TRP A 135 5.18 5.13 0.00
N HIS A 136 4.64 5.30 -1.21
CA HIS A 136 3.50 4.55 -1.74
C HIS A 136 3.92 3.64 -2.88
N CYS A 137 3.43 2.41 -2.81
CA CYS A 137 3.51 1.43 -3.87
C CYS A 137 2.26 0.57 -3.85
N ALA A 138 2.01 -0.12 -4.95
CA ALA A 138 0.81 -0.93 -5.11
C ALA A 138 0.87 -2.28 -4.35
N GLU A 139 2.06 -2.69 -3.90
CA GLU A 139 2.30 -3.98 -3.23
C GLU A 139 3.05 -3.85 -1.89
N PRO A 140 2.50 -3.10 -0.92
CA PRO A 140 3.13 -2.92 0.38
C PRO A 140 3.03 -4.20 1.23
N HIS A 141 3.86 -4.29 2.25
CA HIS A 141 3.78 -5.29 3.32
C HIS A 141 3.15 -4.66 4.55
N GLN A 142 2.21 -5.39 5.12
CA GLN A 142 1.55 -5.03 6.36
C GLN A 142 1.76 -6.10 7.43
N MET A 143 1.51 -5.73 8.68
CA MET A 143 1.28 -6.69 9.74
C MET A 143 0.16 -6.23 10.64
N ASP A 144 -0.90 -7.02 10.72
CA ASP A 144 -1.92 -6.87 11.75
C ASP A 144 -1.43 -7.48 13.07
N ILE A 145 -1.65 -6.77 14.18
CA ILE A 145 -1.49 -7.27 15.54
C ILE A 145 -2.82 -7.09 16.27
N TRP A 146 -3.45 -8.20 16.62
CA TRP A 146 -4.72 -8.20 17.33
C TRP A 146 -4.59 -8.95 18.64
N VAL A 147 -4.96 -8.30 19.73
CA VAL A 147 -4.86 -8.84 21.08
C VAL A 147 -6.26 -9.10 21.60
N LEU A 148 -6.66 -10.37 21.63
CA LEU A 148 -7.96 -10.82 22.14
C LEU A 148 -7.84 -11.15 23.63
N GLY A 149 -8.71 -10.59 24.46
CA GLY A 149 -8.74 -10.84 25.91
C GLY A 149 -10.13 -10.63 26.49
N ASP A 150 -10.18 -10.37 27.79
CA ASP A 150 -11.41 -9.94 28.46
C ASP A 150 -11.79 -8.50 28.02
N PRO A 151 -13.08 -8.10 28.08
CA PRO A 151 -13.52 -6.77 27.67
C PRO A 151 -12.76 -5.60 28.32
N GLU A 152 -12.27 -5.78 29.55
CA GLU A 152 -11.47 -4.80 30.29
C GLU A 152 -10.12 -4.48 29.64
N LEU A 153 -9.64 -5.33 28.73
CA LEU A 153 -8.45 -5.04 27.92
C LEU A 153 -8.69 -3.86 26.96
N ALA A 154 -9.94 -3.66 26.51
CA ALA A 154 -10.32 -2.67 25.50
C ALA A 154 -10.40 -1.24 26.08
N THR A 155 -9.25 -0.70 26.51
CA THR A 155 -9.10 0.69 26.97
C THR A 155 -8.15 1.45 26.07
N HIS A 156 -8.31 2.78 26.04
CA HIS A 156 -7.40 3.65 25.29
C HIS A 156 -5.97 3.58 25.84
N ASP A 157 -5.79 3.46 27.16
CA ASP A 157 -4.47 3.34 27.78
C ASP A 157 -3.74 2.05 27.35
N HIS A 158 -4.44 0.91 27.28
CA HIS A 158 -3.85 -0.33 26.77
C HIS A 158 -3.55 -0.23 25.27
N LEU A 159 -4.38 0.48 24.49
CA LEU A 159 -4.13 0.74 23.08
C LEU A 159 -2.83 1.55 22.89
N LEU A 160 -2.68 2.66 23.61
CA LEU A 160 -1.47 3.49 23.56
C LEU A 160 -0.23 2.75 24.07
N ARG A 161 -0.38 1.88 25.08
CA ARG A 161 0.71 0.99 25.50
C ARG A 161 1.14 0.06 24.38
N LEU A 162 0.20 -0.61 23.71
CA LEU A 162 0.51 -1.51 22.58
C LEU A 162 1.26 -0.76 21.47
N VAL A 163 0.76 0.42 21.08
CA VAL A 163 1.42 1.30 20.09
C VAL A 163 2.84 1.66 20.54
N GLY A 164 3.00 2.13 21.78
CA GLY A 164 4.30 2.52 22.31
C GLY A 164 5.30 1.36 22.36
N ASP A 165 4.85 0.16 22.72
CA ASP A 165 5.68 -1.04 22.79
C ASP A 165 6.13 -1.51 21.39
N ILE A 166 5.25 -1.43 20.39
CA ILE A 166 5.57 -1.69 18.98
C ILE A 166 6.59 -0.68 18.47
N LEU A 167 6.32 0.62 18.60
CA LEU A 167 7.19 1.67 18.05
C LEU A 167 8.55 1.72 18.75
N LYS A 168 8.60 1.41 20.05
CA LYS A 168 9.88 1.27 20.78
C LYS A 168 10.74 0.12 20.25
N SER A 169 10.14 -0.88 19.62
CA SER A 169 10.86 -1.99 18.99
C SER A 169 11.19 -1.68 17.53
N ALA A 170 10.24 -1.12 16.77
CA ALA A 170 10.39 -0.84 15.36
C ALA A 170 11.29 0.38 15.06
N VAL A 171 11.12 1.47 15.80
CA VAL A 171 11.76 2.78 15.56
C VAL A 171 12.13 3.46 16.89
N PRO A 172 13.00 2.87 17.72
CA PRO A 172 13.25 3.29 19.11
C PRO A 172 13.66 4.75 19.29
N ASP A 173 14.29 5.36 18.29
CA ASP A 173 14.84 6.71 18.36
C ASP A 173 13.90 7.78 17.79
N LYS A 174 12.66 7.42 17.43
CA LYS A 174 11.69 8.33 16.80
C LYS A 174 10.53 8.65 17.75
N SER A 175 10.15 9.92 17.78
CA SER A 175 8.92 10.38 18.42
C SER A 175 7.70 10.12 17.52
N TRP A 176 6.53 10.01 18.11
CA TRP A 176 5.27 9.81 17.38
C TRP A 176 4.14 10.64 17.99
N ILE A 177 3.13 10.90 17.18
CA ILE A 177 1.88 11.57 17.52
C ILE A 177 0.71 10.72 17.00
N TYR A 178 -0.51 11.00 17.48
CA TYR A 178 -1.70 10.32 16.99
C TYR A 178 -2.90 11.27 16.90
N SER A 179 -3.87 10.90 16.08
CA SER A 179 -5.15 11.59 15.92
C SER A 179 -6.27 10.56 15.76
N ASP A 180 -7.50 10.95 16.10
CA ASP A 180 -8.67 10.09 15.94
C ASP A 180 -8.86 9.69 14.47
N SER A 181 -9.01 8.38 14.22
CA SER A 181 -9.29 7.79 12.90
C SER A 181 -10.29 6.63 13.06
N PRO A 182 -11.56 6.81 12.65
CA PRO A 182 -12.58 5.78 12.79
C PRO A 182 -12.47 4.69 11.71
N HIS A 183 -12.66 3.42 12.09
CA HIS A 183 -12.77 2.29 11.16
C HIS A 183 -14.00 1.43 11.45
N HIS A 184 -14.48 0.70 10.44
CA HIS A 184 -15.66 -0.16 10.51
C HIS A 184 -15.61 -1.24 11.61
N TYR A 185 -14.40 -1.73 11.91
CA TYR A 185 -14.16 -2.85 12.82
C TYR A 185 -13.43 -2.46 14.11
N THR A 186 -13.26 -1.15 14.38
CA THR A 186 -12.68 -0.66 15.63
C THR A 186 -13.54 0.43 16.30
N GLU A 187 -13.38 0.58 17.62
CA GLU A 187 -13.99 1.65 18.40
C GLU A 187 -12.91 2.53 19.04
N GLY A 188 -13.06 3.86 18.91
CA GLY A 188 -12.04 4.80 19.39
C GLY A 188 -10.72 4.62 18.65
N GLY A 189 -10.81 4.43 17.34
CA GLY A 189 -9.65 4.24 16.48
C GLY A 189 -8.79 5.49 16.39
N ILE A 190 -7.49 5.30 16.19
CA ILE A 190 -6.49 6.33 16.03
C ILE A 190 -5.56 5.97 14.88
N GLU A 191 -5.10 6.99 14.18
CA GLU A 191 -3.97 6.93 13.25
C GLU A 191 -2.71 7.41 13.98
N VAL A 192 -1.60 6.71 13.80
CA VAL A 192 -0.32 7.02 14.47
C VAL A 192 0.73 7.40 13.45
N ASN A 193 1.33 8.56 13.68
CA ASN A 193 2.32 9.18 12.82
C ASN A 193 3.68 9.25 13.53
N VAL A 194 4.73 8.75 12.88
CA VAL A 194 6.12 8.91 13.32
C VAL A 194 6.70 10.21 12.76
N LEU A 195 7.36 10.99 13.61
CA LEU A 195 8.01 12.23 13.20
C LEU A 195 9.38 11.94 12.58
N ASN A 196 9.54 12.27 11.30
CA ASN A 196 10.77 12.08 10.55
C ASN A 196 11.18 13.39 9.86
N ASP A 197 12.30 13.98 10.29
CA ASP A 197 12.86 15.22 9.74
C ASP A 197 11.84 16.36 9.62
N GLY A 198 10.95 16.49 10.61
CA GLY A 198 9.91 17.51 10.67
C GLY A 198 8.62 17.17 9.92
N ALA A 199 8.57 16.05 9.20
CA ALA A 199 7.35 15.53 8.58
C ALA A 199 6.72 14.43 9.44
N ALA A 200 5.39 14.43 9.53
CA ALA A 200 4.63 13.32 10.08
C ALA A 200 4.47 12.25 9.00
N VAL A 201 4.83 11.01 9.32
CA VAL A 201 4.64 9.86 8.45
C VAL A 201 3.76 8.86 9.17
N GLU A 202 2.52 8.67 8.70
CA GLU A 202 1.58 7.68 9.22
C GLU A 202 2.23 6.30 9.17
N VAL A 203 2.19 5.47 10.21
CA VAL A 203 2.83 4.13 10.18
C VAL A 203 1.89 3.00 10.56
N LEU A 204 0.82 3.31 11.30
CA LEU A 204 -0.16 2.34 11.73
C LEU A 204 -1.48 3.01 12.07
N GLU A 205 -2.54 2.22 11.98
CA GLU A 205 -3.87 2.54 12.48
C GLU A 205 -4.27 1.48 13.49
N CYS A 206 -4.96 1.89 14.55
CA CYS A 206 -5.35 0.97 15.61
C CYS A 206 -6.61 1.42 16.33
N GLY A 207 -7.23 0.51 17.09
CA GLY A 207 -8.39 0.82 17.90
C GLY A 207 -8.75 -0.35 18.80
N ARG A 208 -9.83 -0.20 19.57
CA ARG A 208 -10.40 -1.31 20.32
C ARG A 208 -11.21 -2.17 19.37
N ILE A 209 -11.20 -3.49 19.54
CA ILE A 209 -12.02 -4.38 18.70
C ILE A 209 -13.48 -3.98 18.84
N ALA A 210 -14.15 -3.63 17.73
CA ALA A 210 -15.52 -3.17 17.79
C ALA A 210 -16.48 -4.27 18.25
N ARG A 211 -17.46 -3.91 19.08
CA ARG A 211 -18.52 -4.83 19.49
C ARG A 211 -19.30 -5.38 18.29
N SER A 212 -19.55 -4.53 17.29
CA SER A 212 -20.23 -4.90 16.04
C SER A 212 -19.48 -5.98 15.25
N LEU A 213 -18.15 -5.95 15.27
CA LEU A 213 -17.32 -6.99 14.66
C LEU A 213 -17.50 -8.31 15.40
N LEU A 214 -17.37 -8.31 16.73
CA LEU A 214 -17.52 -9.53 17.53
C LEU A 214 -18.88 -10.18 17.30
N GLU A 215 -19.96 -9.40 17.33
CA GLU A 215 -21.33 -9.87 17.06
C GLU A 215 -21.47 -10.46 15.65
N ARG A 216 -20.93 -9.79 14.62
CA ARG A 216 -20.91 -10.28 13.23
C ARG A 216 -20.17 -11.61 13.11
N LEU A 217 -19.06 -11.75 13.82
CA LEU A 217 -18.27 -12.98 13.86
C LEU A 217 -18.84 -14.05 14.79
N LYS A 218 -19.97 -13.78 15.47
CA LYS A 218 -20.62 -14.66 16.45
C LYS A 218 -19.72 -14.97 17.65
N ILE A 219 -18.93 -13.99 18.06
CA ILE A 219 -18.10 -13.99 19.26
C ILE A 219 -18.84 -13.16 20.32
N ASP A 220 -19.00 -13.71 21.52
CA ASP A 220 -19.74 -13.04 22.60
C ASP A 220 -18.95 -11.82 23.12
N PRO A 221 -19.43 -10.58 22.92
CA PRO A 221 -18.76 -9.36 23.37
C PRO A 221 -18.83 -9.14 24.89
N VAL A 222 -19.61 -9.93 25.62
CA VAL A 222 -19.60 -9.93 27.09
C VAL A 222 -18.39 -10.71 27.62
N LEU A 223 -17.92 -11.69 26.85
CA LEU A 223 -16.79 -12.54 27.23
C LEU A 223 -15.49 -12.14 26.52
N HIS A 224 -15.56 -11.32 25.47
CA HIS A 224 -14.42 -11.00 24.64
C HIS A 224 -14.34 -9.51 24.35
N GLY A 225 -13.11 -9.00 24.37
CA GLY A 225 -12.76 -7.69 23.83
C GLY A 225 -11.29 -7.68 23.45
N GLY A 226 -10.74 -6.50 23.19
CA GLY A 226 -9.32 -6.40 22.92
C GLY A 226 -8.93 -5.21 22.06
N LEU A 227 -7.75 -5.33 21.46
CA LEU A 227 -7.09 -4.30 20.67
C LEU A 227 -6.86 -4.82 19.25
N ALA A 228 -7.01 -3.94 18.27
CA ALA A 228 -6.78 -4.18 16.86
C ALA A 228 -5.78 -3.14 16.34
N LEU A 229 -4.82 -3.57 15.53
CA LEU A 229 -3.80 -2.70 14.96
C LEU A 229 -3.36 -3.26 13.62
N GLY A 230 -3.21 -2.40 12.61
CA GLY A 230 -2.55 -2.71 11.34
C GLY A 230 -1.42 -1.71 11.09
N MET A 231 -0.24 -2.18 10.69
CA MET A 231 0.91 -1.32 10.43
C MET A 231 1.58 -1.61 9.09
N GLY A 232 2.15 -0.57 8.48
CA GLY A 232 2.96 -0.66 7.27
C GLY A 232 4.41 -1.03 7.59
N LEU A 233 4.80 -2.27 7.27
CA LEU A 233 6.15 -2.77 7.56
C LEU A 233 7.22 -2.08 6.71
N ASP A 234 6.94 -1.80 5.43
CA ASP A 234 7.86 -1.12 4.52
C ASP A 234 8.22 0.25 5.07
N ARG A 235 7.21 1.02 5.47
CA ARG A 235 7.37 2.37 5.99
C ARG A 235 8.12 2.40 7.31
N LEU A 236 7.80 1.50 8.24
CA LEU A 236 8.58 1.35 9.49
C LEU A 236 10.03 0.92 9.21
N THR A 237 10.26 0.02 8.24
CA THR A 237 11.61 -0.41 7.85
C THR A 237 12.40 0.75 7.26
N MET A 238 11.77 1.54 6.40
CA MET A 238 12.36 2.74 5.84
C MET A 238 12.70 3.77 6.90
N LEU A 239 11.82 4.00 7.88
CA LEU A 239 12.08 4.91 8.99
C LEU A 239 13.20 4.41 9.91
N ARG A 240 13.24 3.11 10.20
CA ARG A 240 14.27 2.44 11.00
C ARG A 240 15.65 2.59 10.37
N LYS A 241 15.75 2.38 9.06
CA LYS A 241 17.02 2.43 8.32
C LYS A 241 17.31 3.82 7.76
N GLY A 242 16.36 4.73 7.62
CA GLY A 242 16.53 5.98 6.87
C GLY A 242 16.59 5.77 5.35
N ILE A 243 15.84 4.79 4.83
CA ILE A 243 15.74 4.53 3.39
C ILE A 243 14.86 5.63 2.75
N PRO A 244 15.35 6.32 1.71
CA PRO A 244 14.66 7.51 1.17
C PRO A 244 13.52 7.21 0.20
N ASP A 245 13.42 5.97 -0.29
CA ASP A 245 12.48 5.57 -1.35
C ASP A 245 12.10 4.10 -1.19
N ILE A 246 10.80 3.80 -1.16
CA ILE A 246 10.24 2.46 -0.96
C ILE A 246 10.73 1.45 -2.02
N ARG A 247 11.02 1.89 -3.25
CA ARG A 247 11.48 1.02 -4.34
C ARG A 247 12.81 0.36 -3.99
N LEU A 248 13.63 0.97 -3.14
CA LEU A 248 14.91 0.41 -2.70
C LEU A 248 14.75 -0.88 -1.88
N LEU A 249 13.58 -1.15 -1.29
CA LEU A 249 13.31 -2.42 -0.61
C LEU A 249 13.24 -3.61 -1.57
N ARG A 250 13.07 -3.38 -2.87
CA ARG A 250 12.97 -4.43 -3.91
C ARG A 250 14.02 -4.29 -5.01
N ASP A 251 14.86 -3.27 -4.93
CA ASP A 251 15.81 -2.94 -5.98
C ASP A 251 16.89 -4.02 -6.15
N GLN A 252 17.12 -4.49 -7.38
CA GLN A 252 18.01 -5.61 -7.65
C GLN A 252 19.51 -5.25 -7.69
N ASN A 253 19.89 -3.99 -7.46
CA ASN A 253 21.30 -3.59 -7.40
C ASN A 253 22.00 -4.26 -6.23
N GLU A 254 23.14 -4.91 -6.50
CA GLU A 254 23.90 -5.67 -5.50
C GLU A 254 24.29 -4.84 -4.26
N ARG A 255 24.58 -3.54 -4.42
CA ARG A 255 24.93 -2.64 -3.30
C ARG A 255 23.74 -2.23 -2.46
N VAL A 256 22.54 -2.21 -3.06
CA VAL A 256 21.28 -1.97 -2.34
C VAL A 256 20.92 -3.25 -1.58
N GLN A 257 20.90 -4.39 -2.28
CA GLN A 257 20.60 -5.71 -1.71
C GLN A 257 21.52 -6.08 -0.54
N ALA A 258 22.82 -5.77 -0.62
CA ALA A 258 23.76 -6.01 0.47
C ALA A 258 23.38 -5.32 1.81
N GLN A 259 22.54 -4.28 1.76
CA GLN A 259 22.07 -3.53 2.94
C GLN A 259 20.67 -3.98 3.43
N MET A 260 20.05 -4.95 2.76
CA MET A 260 18.70 -5.44 3.05
C MET A 260 18.67 -6.65 3.99
N HIS A 261 19.80 -7.01 4.60
CA HIS A 261 19.92 -8.18 5.48
C HIS A 261 20.29 -7.82 6.93
N ASP A 262 20.11 -6.55 7.29
CA ASP A 262 20.21 -6.04 8.66
C ASP A 262 19.26 -4.84 8.85
N LEU A 263 19.18 -4.30 10.06
CA LEU A 263 18.45 -3.08 10.39
C LEU A 263 19.37 -1.87 10.64
N ASN A 264 20.62 -1.94 10.17
CA ASN A 264 21.56 -0.83 10.29
C ASN A 264 21.11 0.37 9.44
N PRO A 265 21.51 1.60 9.81
CA PRO A 265 21.23 2.78 8.99
C PRO A 265 21.70 2.61 7.54
N TRP A 266 20.82 3.03 6.63
CA TRP A 266 21.01 3.05 5.20
C TRP A 266 22.21 3.92 4.83
N THR A 267 23.12 3.35 4.06
CA THR A 267 24.21 4.08 3.41
C THR A 267 23.82 4.34 1.97
N ALA A 268 23.74 5.62 1.62
CA ALA A 268 23.35 6.03 0.28
C ALA A 268 24.27 5.40 -0.78
N VAL A 269 23.70 4.55 -1.61
CA VAL A 269 24.29 4.22 -2.91
C VAL A 269 24.17 5.48 -3.77
N SER A 270 25.26 5.92 -4.40
CA SER A 270 25.35 7.16 -5.19
C SER A 270 24.03 7.49 -5.91
N ARG A 271 23.44 8.66 -5.62
CA ARG A 271 22.16 9.05 -6.23
C ARG A 271 22.37 9.26 -7.73
N LEU A 272 21.64 8.47 -8.52
CA LEU A 272 21.64 8.60 -9.97
C LEU A 272 20.74 9.79 -10.36
N PRO A 273 21.09 10.56 -11.39
CA PRO A 273 20.29 11.70 -11.81
C PRO A 273 18.89 11.23 -12.22
N SER A 274 17.86 11.97 -11.82
CA SER A 274 16.51 11.76 -12.34
C SER A 274 16.27 12.59 -13.60
N ILE A 275 15.34 12.12 -14.42
CA ILE A 275 14.80 12.87 -15.55
C ILE A 275 13.31 13.06 -15.27
N ALA A 276 12.84 14.31 -15.33
CA ALA A 276 11.43 14.63 -15.11
C ALA A 276 10.84 15.25 -16.38
N ARG A 277 9.61 14.85 -16.72
CA ARG A 277 8.85 15.45 -17.82
C ARG A 277 7.39 15.63 -17.47
N ASP A 278 6.79 16.61 -18.13
CA ASP A 278 5.34 16.79 -18.12
C ASP A 278 4.77 16.17 -19.40
N ILE A 279 3.74 15.34 -19.25
CA ILE A 279 3.03 14.68 -20.34
C ILE A 279 1.60 15.18 -20.29
N SER A 280 1.13 15.74 -21.40
CA SER A 280 -0.24 16.23 -21.53
C SER A 280 -1.06 15.20 -22.29
N LEU A 281 -2.12 14.70 -21.67
CA LEU A 281 -2.95 13.60 -22.17
C LEU A 281 -4.38 14.07 -22.42
N ALA A 282 -5.03 13.52 -23.45
CA ALA A 282 -6.47 13.57 -23.63
C ALA A 282 -7.02 12.23 -23.11
N ILE A 283 -7.89 12.25 -22.11
CA ILE A 283 -8.45 11.03 -21.50
C ILE A 283 -9.93 11.19 -21.18
N ALA A 284 -10.62 10.07 -20.98
CA ALA A 284 -11.95 10.07 -20.37
C ALA A 284 -11.92 10.76 -18.99
N PRO A 285 -12.93 11.57 -18.65
CA PRO A 285 -12.96 12.31 -17.40
C PRO A 285 -13.13 11.39 -16.20
N GLY A 286 -12.56 11.80 -15.07
CA GLY A 286 -12.78 11.14 -13.77
C GLY A 286 -11.92 9.91 -13.51
N LEU A 287 -10.93 9.59 -14.36
CA LEU A 287 -9.93 8.57 -14.02
C LEU A 287 -9.09 9.05 -12.82
N SER A 288 -8.99 8.25 -11.76
CA SER A 288 -8.21 8.58 -10.56
C SER A 288 -6.70 8.50 -10.81
N GLU A 289 -5.90 9.04 -9.88
CA GLU A 289 -4.44 8.98 -9.97
C GLU A 289 -3.91 7.55 -9.87
N GLU A 290 -4.52 6.73 -9.03
CA GLU A 290 -4.20 5.32 -8.85
C GLU A 290 -4.43 4.52 -10.14
N VAL A 291 -5.54 4.80 -10.84
CA VAL A 291 -5.83 4.16 -12.13
C VAL A 291 -4.83 4.59 -13.20
N LEU A 292 -4.48 5.87 -13.26
CA LEU A 292 -3.46 6.36 -14.20
C LEU A 292 -2.07 5.81 -13.88
N THR A 293 -1.73 5.69 -12.60
CA THR A 293 -0.49 5.08 -12.12
C THR A 293 -0.40 3.63 -12.56
N GLU A 294 -1.43 2.82 -12.31
CA GLU A 294 -1.46 1.41 -12.73
C GLU A 294 -1.29 1.28 -14.26
N ARG A 295 -2.04 2.06 -15.05
CA ARG A 295 -1.91 2.06 -16.51
C ARG A 295 -0.50 2.43 -16.96
N MET A 296 0.12 3.40 -16.31
CA MET A 296 1.49 3.85 -16.61
C MET A 296 2.52 2.76 -16.27
N LEU A 297 2.40 2.10 -15.12
CA LEU A 297 3.29 1.00 -14.71
C LEU A 297 3.16 -0.19 -15.68
N LEU A 298 1.94 -0.55 -16.06
CA LEU A 298 1.68 -1.59 -17.07
C LEU A 298 2.30 -1.21 -18.43
N ALA A 299 2.17 0.04 -18.85
CA ALA A 299 2.78 0.54 -20.09
C ALA A 299 4.32 0.53 -20.02
N ALA A 300 4.90 0.76 -18.85
CA ALA A 300 6.34 0.75 -18.66
C ALA A 300 6.94 -0.67 -18.71
N GLY A 301 6.18 -1.69 -18.29
CA GLY A 301 6.62 -3.10 -18.28
C GLY A 301 7.88 -3.28 -17.43
N ASP A 302 8.93 -3.85 -18.01
CA ASP A 302 10.23 -4.08 -17.35
C ASP A 302 10.92 -2.78 -16.86
N CYS A 303 10.48 -1.61 -17.35
CA CYS A 303 10.98 -0.31 -16.90
C CYS A 303 10.10 0.34 -15.83
N SER A 304 9.12 -0.36 -15.27
CA SER A 304 8.20 0.19 -14.25
C SER A 304 8.92 0.68 -13.00
N ASP A 305 9.99 0.01 -12.58
CA ASP A 305 10.82 0.42 -11.44
C ASP A 305 11.61 1.72 -11.67
N TRP A 306 11.75 2.15 -12.94
CA TRP A 306 12.34 3.45 -13.26
C TRP A 306 11.42 4.60 -12.88
N ILE A 307 10.10 4.36 -12.76
CA ILE A 307 9.16 5.42 -12.42
C ILE A 307 9.24 5.65 -10.91
N GLU A 308 9.84 6.78 -10.56
CA GLU A 308 10.00 7.28 -9.19
C GLU A 308 8.74 7.93 -8.68
N GLU A 309 8.12 8.73 -9.52
CA GLU A 309 6.98 9.55 -9.13
C GLU A 309 6.10 9.79 -10.34
N MET A 310 4.79 9.74 -10.10
CA MET A 310 3.80 10.29 -11.02
C MET A 310 2.84 11.15 -10.23
N GLU A 311 2.67 12.39 -10.69
CA GLU A 311 1.84 13.40 -10.04
C GLU A 311 0.91 14.03 -11.09
N ILE A 312 -0.37 14.18 -10.74
CA ILE A 312 -1.29 14.98 -11.55
C ILE A 312 -1.09 16.47 -11.23
N LYS A 313 -0.54 17.23 -12.18
CA LYS A 313 -0.34 18.68 -12.03
C LYS A 313 -1.61 19.49 -12.22
N GLY A 314 -2.58 18.94 -12.96
CA GLY A 314 -3.86 19.61 -13.19
C GLY A 314 -4.72 18.90 -14.23
N ARG A 315 -5.99 19.34 -14.26
CA ARG A 315 -7.01 18.87 -15.19
C ARG A 315 -7.76 20.06 -15.78
N TRP A 316 -8.12 19.97 -17.05
CA TRP A 316 -8.86 21.00 -17.76
C TRP A 316 -9.90 20.39 -18.69
N GLN A 317 -11.12 20.89 -18.62
CA GLN A 317 -12.17 20.62 -19.59
C GLN A 317 -11.82 21.27 -20.93
N CYS A 318 -12.40 20.73 -22.01
CA CYS A 318 -12.23 21.27 -23.36
C CYS A 318 -12.49 22.80 -23.43
N SER A 319 -13.52 23.29 -22.71
CA SER A 319 -13.88 24.71 -22.66
C SER A 319 -12.84 25.61 -21.98
N GLU A 320 -11.92 25.03 -21.19
CA GLU A 320 -10.90 25.76 -20.43
C GLU A 320 -9.57 25.84 -21.19
N LEU A 321 -9.47 25.17 -22.34
CA LEU A 321 -8.25 25.07 -23.12
C LEU A 321 -8.26 25.99 -24.35
N PRO A 322 -7.11 26.57 -24.72
CA PRO A 322 -6.96 27.24 -26.00
C PRO A 322 -7.21 26.28 -27.17
N VAL A 323 -7.81 26.76 -28.27
CA VAL A 323 -8.11 25.96 -29.48
C VAL A 323 -6.87 25.21 -29.99
N GLN A 324 -5.71 25.84 -29.98
CA GLN A 324 -4.45 25.21 -30.41
C GLN A 324 -4.05 24.02 -29.53
N ALA A 325 -4.34 24.08 -28.23
CA ALA A 325 -4.07 22.96 -27.32
C ALA A 325 -5.02 21.80 -27.57
N ILE A 326 -6.31 22.09 -27.81
CA ILE A 326 -7.35 21.11 -28.18
C ILE A 326 -6.94 20.39 -29.49
N GLU A 327 -6.58 21.15 -30.52
CA GLU A 327 -6.15 20.60 -31.81
C GLU A 327 -4.87 19.77 -31.69
N ARG A 328 -3.86 20.25 -30.96
CA ARG A 328 -2.62 19.50 -30.77
C ARG A 328 -2.83 18.22 -29.97
N LEU A 329 -3.65 18.27 -28.92
CA LEU A 329 -4.01 17.09 -28.13
C LEU A 329 -4.92 16.13 -28.90
N GLY A 330 -5.60 16.59 -29.95
CA GLY A 330 -6.66 15.83 -30.59
C GLY A 330 -7.80 15.52 -29.61
N LEU A 331 -8.12 16.44 -28.71
CA LEU A 331 -9.10 16.23 -27.65
C LEU A 331 -10.49 15.97 -28.28
N LEU A 332 -11.08 14.80 -28.01
CA LEU A 332 -12.39 14.43 -28.52
C LEU A 332 -13.52 14.98 -27.62
N PRO A 333 -14.75 15.15 -28.16
CA PRO A 333 -15.89 15.58 -27.35
C PRO A 333 -16.10 14.68 -26.12
N GLY A 334 -16.20 15.30 -24.94
CA GLY A 334 -16.38 14.60 -23.66
C GLY A 334 -15.09 14.16 -22.98
N GLN A 335 -13.92 14.39 -23.57
CA GLN A 335 -12.62 14.18 -22.90
C GLN A 335 -12.16 15.41 -22.13
N GLU A 336 -11.28 15.18 -21.16
CA GLU A 336 -10.53 16.22 -20.46
C GLU A 336 -9.03 16.12 -20.77
N ASN A 337 -8.33 17.24 -20.59
CA ASN A 337 -6.88 17.23 -20.57
C ASN A 337 -6.38 16.97 -19.15
N VAL A 338 -5.41 16.07 -19.03
CA VAL A 338 -4.68 15.83 -17.79
C VAL A 338 -3.19 16.05 -18.02
N LEU A 339 -2.57 16.87 -17.18
CA LEU A 339 -1.13 17.12 -17.19
C LEU A 339 -0.48 16.29 -16.09
N LEU A 340 0.40 15.36 -16.50
CA LEU A 340 1.12 14.47 -15.61
C LEU A 340 2.58 14.88 -15.52
N ARG A 341 3.13 15.02 -14.32
CA ARG A 341 4.58 15.00 -14.09
C ARG A 341 4.99 13.55 -13.87
N VAL A 342 5.94 13.06 -14.66
CA VAL A 342 6.53 11.72 -14.50
C VAL A 342 8.03 11.85 -14.28
N VAL A 343 8.51 11.37 -13.14
CA VAL A 343 9.92 11.37 -12.75
C VAL A 343 10.48 9.97 -12.95
N LEU A 344 11.53 9.88 -13.75
CA LEU A 344 12.28 8.65 -13.99
C LEU A 344 13.60 8.67 -13.22
N ARG A 345 13.83 7.65 -12.41
CA ARG A 345 15.12 7.32 -11.79
C ARG A 345 15.20 5.81 -11.60
N ASP A 346 16.16 5.20 -12.26
CA ASP A 346 16.57 3.83 -12.01
C ASP A 346 17.54 3.86 -10.81
N CYS A 347 17.32 2.99 -9.84
CA CYS A 347 18.13 2.90 -8.63
C CYS A 347 19.45 2.11 -8.88
N SER A 348 19.58 1.44 -10.02
CA SER A 348 20.72 0.61 -10.40
C SER A 348 21.71 1.27 -11.37
N ARG A 349 21.26 2.15 -12.27
CA ARG A 349 22.09 2.84 -13.28
C ARG A 349 21.52 4.18 -13.74
N SER A 350 22.32 5.01 -14.40
CA SER A 350 21.80 6.22 -15.04
C SER A 350 20.94 5.86 -16.26
N ILE A 351 19.80 6.55 -16.38
CA ILE A 351 18.93 6.48 -17.56
C ILE A 351 19.44 7.49 -18.58
N THR A 352 19.69 7.06 -19.81
CA THR A 352 20.06 7.97 -20.90
C THR A 352 18.85 8.78 -21.38
N THR A 353 19.08 9.94 -22.00
CA THR A 353 17.98 10.74 -22.58
C THR A 353 17.20 9.96 -23.64
N ALA A 354 17.86 9.12 -24.44
CA ALA A 354 17.21 8.29 -25.45
C ALA A 354 16.27 7.24 -24.82
N GLU A 355 16.72 6.55 -23.77
CA GLU A 355 15.90 5.58 -23.03
C GLU A 355 14.70 6.25 -22.35
N ALA A 356 14.93 7.40 -21.72
CA ALA A 356 13.86 8.18 -21.11
C ALA A 356 12.83 8.63 -22.15
N ASN A 357 13.27 9.14 -23.31
CA ASN A 357 12.38 9.52 -24.42
C ASN A 357 11.53 8.33 -24.88
N ALA A 358 12.16 7.16 -25.06
CA ALA A 358 11.46 5.95 -25.49
C ALA A 358 10.41 5.51 -24.47
N LEU A 359 10.72 5.58 -23.17
CA LEU A 359 9.76 5.24 -22.13
C LEU A 359 8.61 6.25 -22.05
N TYR A 360 8.90 7.56 -22.08
CA TYR A 360 7.86 8.58 -22.09
C TYR A 360 6.93 8.48 -23.31
N ALA A 361 7.48 8.19 -24.49
CA ALA A 361 6.68 7.97 -25.69
C ALA A 361 5.76 6.75 -25.54
N ARG A 362 6.24 5.67 -24.93
CA ARG A 362 5.46 4.46 -24.66
C ARG A 362 4.33 4.72 -23.65
N ILE A 363 4.64 5.42 -22.55
CA ILE A 363 3.63 5.85 -21.56
C ILE A 363 2.58 6.71 -22.24
N GLN A 364 2.98 7.73 -22.99
CA GLN A 364 2.04 8.61 -23.65
C GLN A 364 1.16 7.86 -24.67
N ALA A 365 1.75 6.98 -25.48
CA ALA A 365 1.00 6.19 -26.45
C ALA A 365 -0.03 5.26 -25.79
N ALA A 366 0.30 4.72 -24.61
CA ALA A 366 -0.60 3.84 -23.87
C ALA A 366 -1.71 4.59 -23.12
N LEU A 367 -1.45 5.81 -22.63
CA LEU A 367 -2.38 6.56 -21.80
C LEU A 367 -3.22 7.59 -22.57
N HIS A 368 -2.76 8.06 -23.73
CA HIS A 368 -3.44 9.09 -24.50
C HIS A 368 -4.59 8.48 -25.32
N GLU A 369 -5.81 8.95 -25.07
CA GLU A 369 -7.05 8.47 -25.70
C GLU A 369 -7.59 9.46 -26.76
N GLY A 370 -6.85 10.53 -27.07
CA GLY A 370 -7.21 11.53 -28.08
C GLY A 370 -7.16 11.00 -29.52
N ALA A 371 -7.42 11.88 -30.49
CA ALA A 371 -7.48 11.53 -31.90
C ALA A 371 -6.18 10.81 -32.36
N PRO A 372 -6.28 9.75 -33.19
CA PRO A 372 -5.12 8.99 -33.65
C PRO A 372 -4.04 9.89 -34.30
N GLY A 373 -2.80 9.77 -33.82
CA GLY A 373 -1.67 10.54 -34.33
C GLY A 373 -1.55 11.96 -33.78
N ALA A 374 -2.50 12.40 -32.94
CA ALA A 374 -2.43 13.62 -32.16
C ALA A 374 -1.66 13.41 -30.84
N GLY A 375 -1.47 14.49 -30.10
CA GLY A 375 -0.76 14.51 -28.84
C GLY A 375 0.68 15.01 -28.94
N TYR A 376 1.30 15.03 -27.76
CA TYR A 376 2.70 15.31 -27.44
C TYR A 376 3.67 14.46 -28.29
N ARG A 377 4.11 14.86 -29.49
CA ARG A 377 5.21 14.10 -30.11
C ARG A 377 6.49 14.39 -29.33
N MET A 378 6.97 13.36 -28.64
CA MET A 378 8.31 13.37 -28.06
C MET A 378 9.29 13.17 -29.21
N ASP A 379 10.14 14.16 -29.48
CA ASP A 379 11.18 14.05 -30.50
C ASP A 379 12.00 12.78 -30.25
N GLN A 380 11.90 11.81 -31.16
CA GLN A 380 12.84 10.71 -31.21
C GLN A 380 14.16 11.31 -31.69
N PRO A 381 15.28 11.09 -30.98
CA PRO A 381 16.57 11.41 -31.58
C PRO A 381 16.68 10.58 -32.86
N ASP A 382 17.00 11.24 -33.98
CA ASP A 382 17.18 10.60 -35.28
C ASP A 382 18.05 9.33 -35.14
N ALA A 383 17.55 8.24 -35.70
CA ALA A 383 18.10 6.88 -35.59
C ALA A 383 19.54 6.74 -36.11
#